data_AF-A0A7S1WG07-F1
#
_entry.id   AF-A0A7S1WG07-F1
#
_cell.length_a   1.000
_cell.length_b   1.000
_cell.length_c   1.000
_cell.angle_alpha   90.00
_cell.angle_beta   90.00
_cell.angle_gamma   90.00
#
_symmetry.space_group_name_H-M   'P 1'
#
loop_
_entity.id
_entity.type
_entity.pdbx_description
1 polymer ?
#
loop_
_entity_poly.entity_id
_entity_poly.type
_entity_poly.pdbx_seq_one_letter_code
_entity_poly.pdbx_strand_id
1 'polypeptide(L)'
;DAPAIAQTISLLKGVAHALNPALSRHHARRVAAGDPAHRHPLARPATPDAVLTVPPDVMVALYPGGGAKLAPHFDNLYDERRGRRLNARELTAIIYANPSDWDAERDGGALVLYPQADEHGRCRPV
;
A
#
# COMPACT_ATOMS: atom_id res chain seq x y z
N ASP A 1 -14.22 5.14 -20.11
CA ASP A 1 -13.15 4.34 -19.46
C ASP A 1 -12.78 4.76 -18.03
N ALA A 2 -12.89 6.03 -17.63
CA ALA A 2 -12.75 6.45 -16.23
C ALA A 2 -13.71 5.80 -15.18
N PRO A 3 -14.96 5.40 -15.52
CA PRO A 3 -15.89 4.84 -14.54
C PRO A 3 -15.46 3.50 -13.94
N ALA A 4 -14.83 2.63 -14.73
CA ALA A 4 -14.40 1.31 -14.27
C ALA A 4 -13.27 1.41 -13.23
N ILE A 5 -12.28 2.27 -13.48
CA ILE A 5 -11.18 2.54 -12.54
C ILE A 5 -11.73 3.09 -11.21
N ALA A 6 -12.66 4.06 -11.28
CA ALA A 6 -13.28 4.62 -10.08
C ALA A 6 -14.08 3.57 -9.28
N GLN A 7 -14.80 2.67 -9.96
CA GLN A 7 -15.52 1.56 -9.32
C GLN A 7 -14.55 0.56 -8.67
N THR A 8 -13.46 0.19 -9.35
CA THR A 8 -12.42 -0.68 -8.79
C THR A 8 -11.77 -0.06 -7.56
N ILE A 9 -11.44 1.23 -7.61
CA ILE A 9 -10.91 1.96 -6.46
C ILE A 9 -11.90 1.92 -5.29
N SER A 10 -13.19 2.21 -5.54
CA SER A 10 -14.22 2.16 -4.50
C SER A 10 -14.42 0.75 -3.92
N LEU A 11 -14.36 -0.29 -4.75
CA LEU A 11 -14.41 -1.68 -4.31
C LEU A 11 -13.21 -2.01 -3.42
N LEU A 12 -11.99 -1.69 -3.85
CA LEU A 12 -10.78 -1.92 -3.06
C LEU A 12 -10.83 -1.20 -1.70
N LYS A 13 -11.39 0.02 -1.67
CA LYS A 13 -11.60 0.78 -0.43
C LYS A 13 -12.61 0.09 0.51
N GLY A 14 -13.74 -0.38 -0.03
CA GLY A 14 -14.74 -1.13 0.74
C GLY A 14 -14.16 -2.43 1.32
N VAL A 15 -13.41 -3.17 0.51
CA VAL A 15 -12.71 -4.39 0.92
C VAL A 15 -11.67 -4.08 1.99
N ALA A 16 -10.83 -3.05 1.82
CA ALA A 16 -9.84 -2.66 2.81
C ALA A 16 -10.46 -2.31 4.18
N HIS A 17 -11.56 -1.56 4.18
CA HIS A 17 -12.28 -1.22 5.41
C HIS A 17 -12.89 -2.47 6.09
N ALA A 18 -13.56 -3.32 5.30
CA ALA A 18 -14.18 -4.55 5.81
C ALA A 18 -13.14 -5.53 6.37
N LEU A 19 -11.98 -5.64 5.72
CA LEU A 19 -10.90 -6.53 6.16
C LEU A 19 -10.14 -5.99 7.38
N ASN A 20 -10.07 -4.67 7.59
CA ASN A 20 -9.27 -4.11 8.67
C ASN A 20 -9.81 -2.80 9.28
N PRO A 21 -10.93 -2.85 10.03
CA PRO A 21 -11.54 -1.66 10.63
C PRO A 21 -10.65 -1.00 11.70
N ALA A 22 -9.67 -1.73 12.25
CA ALA A 22 -8.69 -1.18 13.20
C ALA A 22 -7.73 -0.18 12.51
N LEU A 23 -7.34 -0.44 11.26
CA LEU A 23 -6.50 0.47 10.46
C LEU A 23 -7.20 1.80 10.24
N SER A 24 -8.48 1.75 9.85
CA SER A 24 -9.32 2.93 9.71
C SER A 24 -9.32 3.80 10.97
N ARG A 25 -9.52 3.21 12.16
CA ARG A 25 -9.46 3.97 13.42
C ARG A 25 -8.07 4.54 13.72
N HIS A 26 -7.01 3.83 13.36
CA HIS A 26 -5.64 4.33 13.50
C HIS A 26 -5.43 5.60 12.67
N HIS A 27 -5.81 5.57 11.39
CA HIS A 27 -5.68 6.70 10.47
C HIS A 27 -6.38 7.96 11.00
N ALA A 28 -7.66 7.85 11.39
CA ALA A 28 -8.41 8.98 11.96
C ALA A 28 -7.70 9.59 13.18
N ARG A 29 -7.13 8.76 14.06
CA ARG A 29 -6.39 9.24 15.23
C ARG A 29 -5.12 9.99 14.84
N ARG A 30 -4.35 9.51 13.84
CA ARG A 30 -3.13 10.18 13.36
C ARG A 30 -3.44 11.51 12.70
N VAL A 31 -4.50 11.57 11.89
CA VAL A 31 -5.00 12.81 11.28
C VAL A 31 -5.42 13.81 12.36
N ALA A 32 -6.23 13.38 13.35
CA ALA A 32 -6.68 14.24 14.45
C ALA A 32 -5.52 14.75 15.33
N ALA A 33 -4.45 13.95 15.49
CA ALA A 33 -3.23 14.34 16.18
C ALA A 33 -2.33 15.29 15.36
N GLY A 34 -2.69 15.60 14.11
CA GLY A 34 -1.95 16.51 13.25
C GLY A 34 -0.60 15.96 12.79
N ASP A 35 -0.44 14.63 12.69
CA ASP A 35 0.79 13.99 12.23
C ASP A 35 1.20 14.54 10.84
N PRO A 36 2.41 15.13 10.70
CA PRO A 36 2.88 15.68 9.43
C PRO A 36 2.86 14.69 8.26
N ALA A 37 3.05 13.38 8.50
CA ALA A 37 2.98 12.38 7.45
C ALA A 37 1.58 12.30 6.81
N HIS A 38 0.54 12.72 7.55
CA HIS A 38 -0.88 12.64 7.19
C HIS A 38 -1.47 13.99 6.73
N ARG A 39 -0.64 15.01 6.49
CA ARG A 39 -1.09 16.39 6.17
C ARG A 39 -1.36 16.68 4.68
N HIS A 40 -1.08 15.78 3.73
CA HIS A 40 -1.16 16.05 2.28
C HIS A 40 -1.56 14.84 1.40
N PRO A 41 -2.19 15.06 0.23
CA PRO A 41 -3.39 15.87 0.03
C PRO A 41 -4.64 15.11 0.48
N LEU A 42 -5.75 15.83 0.65
CA LEU A 42 -7.08 15.29 0.96
C LEU A 42 -7.57 14.39 -0.18
N ALA A 43 -7.04 13.18 -0.29
CA ALA A 43 -7.59 12.19 -1.19
C ALA A 43 -8.99 11.86 -0.68
N ARG A 44 -10.01 12.06 -1.53
CA ARG A 44 -11.40 11.88 -1.09
C ARG A 44 -11.59 10.43 -0.64
N PRO A 45 -12.16 10.19 0.55
CA PRO A 45 -12.49 8.85 0.98
C PRO A 45 -13.44 8.19 -0.03
N ALA A 46 -13.44 6.85 -0.12
CA ALA A 46 -14.34 6.10 -1.04
C ALA A 46 -15.79 6.48 -0.86
N THR A 47 -16.13 6.54 0.41
CA THR A 47 -17.44 6.73 0.99
C THR A 47 -17.27 7.72 2.13
N PRO A 48 -18.34 8.40 2.56
CA PRO A 48 -18.29 9.29 3.71
C PRO A 48 -17.73 8.63 4.99
N ASP A 49 -17.91 7.31 5.11
CA ASP A 49 -17.47 6.53 6.28
C ASP A 49 -16.08 5.88 6.10
N ALA A 50 -15.49 5.95 4.90
CA ALA A 50 -14.18 5.36 4.64
C ALA A 50 -13.09 6.23 5.28
N VAL A 51 -12.38 5.65 6.25
CA VAL A 51 -11.28 6.36 6.90
C VAL A 51 -9.97 6.21 6.13
N LEU A 52 -9.81 5.14 5.33
CA LEU A 52 -8.70 5.00 4.40
C LEU A 52 -8.96 5.83 3.15
N THR A 53 -7.99 6.68 2.82
CA THR A 53 -7.97 7.46 1.58
C THR A 53 -7.13 6.72 0.54
N VAL A 54 -7.51 6.81 -0.74
CA VAL A 54 -6.68 6.28 -1.84
C VAL A 54 -6.12 7.47 -2.59
N PRO A 55 -4.82 7.46 -2.91
CA PRO A 55 -4.24 8.49 -3.76
C PRO A 55 -5.07 8.71 -5.03
N PRO A 56 -5.21 9.95 -5.53
CA PRO A 56 -5.90 10.20 -6.79
C PRO A 56 -5.19 9.55 -7.99
N ASP A 57 -3.90 9.24 -7.81
CA ASP A 57 -3.04 8.68 -8.84
C ASP A 57 -2.74 7.20 -8.56
N VAL A 58 -2.59 6.42 -9.64
CA VAL A 58 -2.18 5.01 -9.58
C VAL A 58 -0.78 4.85 -10.15
N MET A 59 0.03 4.00 -9.52
CA MET A 59 1.35 3.64 -10.05
C MET A 59 1.20 2.52 -11.07
N VAL A 60 1.54 2.79 -12.33
CA VAL A 60 1.67 1.77 -13.38
C VAL A 60 3.15 1.41 -13.50
N ALA A 61 3.46 0.12 -13.33
CA ALA A 61 4.84 -0.38 -13.38
C ALA A 61 4.98 -1.49 -14.43
N LEU A 62 6.11 -1.49 -15.12
CA LEU A 62 6.53 -2.53 -16.06
C LEU A 62 7.95 -2.96 -15.72
N TYR A 63 8.16 -4.26 -15.49
CA TYR A 63 9.48 -4.85 -15.38
C TYR A 63 9.81 -5.49 -16.73
N PRO A 64 10.81 -4.99 -17.49
CA PRO A 64 11.03 -5.38 -18.89
C PRO A 64 11.72 -6.74 -19.08
N GLY A 65 11.72 -7.60 -18.06
CA GLY A 65 12.51 -8.83 -18.04
C GLY A 65 14.01 -8.56 -17.84
N GLY A 66 14.87 -9.45 -18.38
CA GLY A 66 16.33 -9.29 -18.31
C GLY A 66 16.92 -9.28 -16.89
N GLY A 67 16.22 -9.83 -15.91
CA GLY A 67 16.61 -9.80 -14.50
C GLY A 67 16.26 -8.49 -13.77
N ALA A 68 15.47 -7.60 -14.39
CA ALA A 68 14.96 -6.40 -13.71
C ALA A 68 14.15 -6.79 -12.48
N LYS A 69 14.50 -6.21 -11.33
CA LYS A 69 13.88 -6.52 -10.04
C LYS A 69 13.92 -5.32 -9.11
N LEU A 70 13.01 -5.31 -8.15
CA LEU A 70 13.03 -4.37 -7.04
C LEU A 70 13.76 -4.99 -5.85
N ALA A 71 14.68 -4.25 -5.25
CA ALA A 71 15.34 -4.68 -4.03
C ALA A 71 14.33 -4.79 -2.87
N PRO A 72 14.58 -5.66 -1.86
CA PRO A 72 13.78 -5.68 -0.65
C PRO A 72 13.69 -4.29 -0.02
N HIS A 73 12.48 -3.83 0.28
CA HIS A 73 12.23 -2.49 0.81
C HIS A 73 10.95 -2.45 1.65
N PHE A 74 10.74 -1.33 2.34
CA PHE A 74 9.48 -1.02 3.02
C PHE A 74 8.79 0.13 2.29
N ASP A 75 7.52 -0.06 1.94
CA ASP A 75 6.70 1.01 1.37
C ASP A 75 6.55 2.20 2.34
N ASN A 76 6.46 1.92 3.64
CA ASN A 76 6.35 2.95 4.66
C ASN A 76 7.21 2.64 5.89
N LEU A 77 8.49 2.97 5.81
CA LEU A 77 9.45 2.75 6.91
C LEU A 77 9.19 3.69 8.10
N TYR A 78 9.46 3.22 9.32
CA TYR A 78 9.51 4.07 10.51
C TYR A 78 10.90 4.70 10.65
N ASP A 79 10.96 6.02 10.77
CA ASP A 79 12.19 6.77 11.02
C ASP A 79 12.32 7.04 12.52
N GLU A 80 13.16 6.23 13.19
CA GLU A 80 13.41 6.35 14.63
C GLU A 80 13.93 7.74 15.03
N ARG A 81 14.77 8.38 14.19
CA ARG A 81 15.34 9.70 14.49
C ARG A 81 14.28 10.79 14.52
N ARG A 82 13.23 10.63 13.72
CA ARG A 82 12.11 11.58 13.63
C ARG A 82 10.88 11.13 14.43
N GLY A 83 10.91 9.94 15.02
CA GLY A 83 9.80 9.36 15.77
C GLY A 83 8.51 9.21 14.95
N ARG A 84 8.62 8.99 13.62
CA ARG A 84 7.45 8.95 12.72
C ARG A 84 7.70 8.14 11.46
N ARG A 85 6.61 7.75 10.79
CA ARG A 85 6.63 7.11 9.47
C ARG A 85 7.07 8.09 8.37
N LEU A 86 7.70 7.57 7.32
CA LEU A 86 8.16 8.37 6.19
C LEU A 86 7.01 8.90 5.32
N ASN A 87 5.87 8.20 5.30
CA ASN A 87 4.64 8.63 4.61
C ASN A 87 3.38 8.11 5.33
N ALA A 88 2.20 8.45 4.82
CA ALA A 88 0.89 8.04 5.38
C ALA A 88 0.31 6.77 4.76
N ARG A 89 1.06 5.99 3.96
CA ARG A 89 0.55 4.73 3.39
C ARG A 89 0.40 3.70 4.50
N GLU A 90 -0.83 3.24 4.73
CA GLU A 90 -1.14 2.18 5.70
C GLU A 90 -1.42 0.83 5.03
N LEU A 91 -1.85 0.86 3.76
CA LEU A 91 -2.17 -0.31 2.98
C LEU A 91 -1.61 -0.13 1.56
N THR A 92 -0.93 -1.17 1.06
CA THR A 92 -0.54 -1.29 -0.34
C THR A 92 -1.46 -2.30 -1.02
N ALA A 93 -2.09 -1.90 -2.12
CA ALA A 93 -2.86 -2.79 -2.98
C ALA A 93 -2.18 -2.88 -4.35
N ILE A 94 -1.98 -4.10 -4.84
CA ILE A 94 -1.34 -4.37 -6.12
C ILE A 94 -2.32 -5.18 -6.97
N ILE A 95 -2.55 -4.73 -8.20
CA ILE A 95 -3.29 -5.49 -9.22
C ILE A 95 -2.27 -5.96 -10.24
N TYR A 96 -2.09 -7.28 -10.35
CA TYR A 96 -1.25 -7.86 -11.40
C TYR A 96 -2.03 -7.90 -12.72
N ALA A 97 -1.39 -7.43 -13.78
CA ALA A 97 -1.91 -7.45 -15.15
C ALA A 97 -1.05 -8.35 -16.06
N ASN A 98 -0.40 -9.36 -15.47
CA ASN A 98 0.35 -10.36 -16.22
C ASN A 98 -0.62 -11.22 -17.04
N PRO A 99 -0.17 -11.82 -18.16
CA PRO A 99 -0.96 -12.80 -18.91
C PRO A 99 -1.50 -13.92 -18.01
N SER A 100 -2.65 -14.50 -18.38
CA SER A 100 -3.32 -15.54 -17.60
C SER A 100 -2.50 -16.82 -17.44
N ASP A 101 -1.54 -17.04 -18.32
CA ASP A 101 -0.62 -18.18 -18.33
C ASP A 101 0.75 -17.88 -17.68
N TRP A 102 0.88 -16.72 -17.01
CA TRP A 102 2.09 -16.37 -16.26
C TRP A 102 2.37 -17.39 -15.15
N ASP A 103 3.63 -17.83 -15.07
CA ASP A 103 4.09 -18.82 -14.11
C ASP A 103 5.36 -18.33 -13.41
N ALA A 104 5.34 -18.30 -12.08
CA ALA A 104 6.43 -17.73 -11.28
C ALA A 104 7.76 -18.49 -11.43
N GLU A 105 7.72 -19.81 -11.62
CA GLU A 105 8.93 -20.64 -11.72
C GLU A 105 9.58 -20.49 -13.10
N ARG A 106 8.76 -20.41 -14.16
CA ARG A 106 9.21 -20.20 -15.54
C ARG A 106 9.60 -18.75 -15.83
N ASP A 107 8.77 -17.80 -15.42
CA ASP A 107 8.87 -16.39 -15.83
C ASP A 107 9.55 -15.50 -14.77
N GLY A 108 9.68 -16.00 -13.54
CA GLY A 108 10.18 -15.22 -12.41
C GLY A 108 9.21 -14.08 -12.01
N GLY A 109 9.73 -13.04 -11.36
CA GLY A 109 8.97 -11.81 -11.08
C GLY A 109 7.93 -11.91 -9.95
N ALA A 110 7.91 -13.01 -9.19
CA ALA A 110 7.03 -13.17 -8.04
C ALA A 110 7.33 -12.14 -6.94
N LEU A 111 6.28 -11.66 -6.29
CA LEU A 111 6.41 -10.86 -5.06
C LEU A 111 6.79 -11.78 -3.90
N VAL A 112 7.89 -11.43 -3.22
CA VAL A 112 8.31 -12.09 -1.98
C VAL A 112 8.04 -11.17 -0.81
N LEU A 113 7.25 -11.65 0.15
CA LEU A 113 6.94 -10.95 1.39
C LEU A 113 7.76 -11.53 2.55
N TYR A 114 8.26 -10.65 3.41
CA TYR A 114 9.00 -11.02 4.62
C TYR A 114 8.21 -10.56 5.87
N PRO A 115 7.15 -11.29 6.28
CA PRO A 115 6.24 -10.83 7.33
C PRO A 115 6.89 -10.76 8.72
N GLN A 116 8.05 -11.40 8.90
CA GLN A 116 8.81 -11.40 10.16
C GLN A 116 9.73 -10.17 10.30
N ALA A 117 9.81 -9.33 9.27
CA ALA A 117 10.56 -8.09 9.34
C ALA A 117 9.76 -7.07 10.16
N ASP A 118 10.38 -6.51 11.19
CA ASP A 118 9.76 -5.49 12.02
C ASP A 118 9.67 -4.15 11.29
N GLU A 119 8.90 -3.23 11.86
CA GLU A 119 8.71 -1.89 11.31
C GLU A 119 9.97 -1.02 11.23
N HIS A 120 11.08 -1.48 11.80
CA HIS A 120 12.38 -0.83 11.83
C HIS A 120 13.35 -1.45 10.80
N GLY A 121 12.89 -2.40 9.99
CA GLY A 121 13.73 -3.06 9.00
C GLY A 121 14.59 -4.19 9.53
N ARG A 122 14.30 -4.71 10.72
CA ARG A 122 15.02 -5.82 11.33
C ARG A 122 14.25 -7.12 11.08
N CYS A 123 14.92 -8.13 10.52
CA CYS A 123 14.38 -9.49 10.54
C CYS A 123 14.51 -10.05 11.95
N ARG A 124 13.40 -10.50 12.56
CA ARG A 124 13.47 -11.26 13.82
C ARG A 124 14.16 -12.60 13.56
N PRO A 125 15.11 -13.04 14.41
CA PRO A 125 15.68 -14.37 14.32
C PRO A 125 14.59 -15.42 14.61
N VAL A 126 14.67 -16.55 13.89
CA VAL A 126 13.78 -17.72 14.03
C VAL A 126 14.12 -18.50 15.29
#